data_AF-A0A661MQE1-F1
#
_entry.id   AF-A0A661MQE1-F1
#
_cell.length_a   1.000
_cell.length_b   1.000
_cell.length_c   1.000
_cell.angle_alpha   90.00
_cell.angle_beta   90.00
_cell.angle_gamma   90.00
#
_symmetry.space_group_name_H-M   'P 1'
#
loop_
_entity.id
_entity.type
_entity.pdbx_description
1 polymer ?
#
loop_
_entity_poly.entity_id
_entity_poly.type
_entity_poly.pdbx_seq_one_letter_code
_entity_poly.pdbx_strand_id
1 'polypeptide(L)'
;MTTRPFKVLGIQQIAVGAADKSALRRLWVDTLGLTPHGNFKSEKENVDEDIVTMGAGAFTVEVDLMQPIDPDKKPRVDTPPLNHIGLWVDDIDAAVQWLGDQGVRFTPGGVRAGAAGHRVCFIHPKGNEAAPISGEGVLIELVEAPADVREAFETIRLASKQA
;
A
#
# COMPACT_ATOMS: atom_id res chain seq x y z
N MET A 1 -6.02 -25.91 11.80
CA MET A 1 -5.83 -24.55 11.27
C MET A 1 -6.55 -24.48 9.94
N THR A 2 -7.24 -23.39 9.64
CA THR A 2 -7.82 -23.14 8.31
C THR A 2 -6.72 -22.78 7.32
N THR A 3 -6.77 -23.34 6.11
CA THR A 3 -5.88 -22.91 5.02
C THR A 3 -6.30 -21.51 4.59
N ARG A 4 -5.34 -20.59 4.48
CA ARG A 4 -5.58 -19.25 3.93
C ARG A 4 -5.79 -19.37 2.40
N PRO A 5 -6.87 -18.82 1.83
CA PRO A 5 -7.19 -18.98 0.40
C PRO A 5 -6.41 -18.04 -0.53
N PHE A 6 -5.61 -17.13 0.02
CA PHE A 6 -4.83 -16.11 -0.70
C PHE A 6 -3.39 -16.05 -0.19
N LYS A 7 -2.49 -15.50 -0.99
CA LYS A 7 -1.10 -15.16 -0.67
C LYS A 7 -0.96 -13.64 -0.50
N VAL A 8 -0.10 -13.23 0.42
CA VAL A 8 0.57 -11.92 0.36
C VAL A 8 1.90 -12.17 -0.36
N LEU A 9 2.18 -11.39 -1.40
CA LEU A 9 3.30 -11.65 -2.31
C LEU A 9 4.53 -10.82 -1.96
N GLY A 10 4.36 -9.51 -1.78
CA GLY A 10 5.43 -8.56 -1.49
C GLY A 10 4.91 -7.15 -1.18
N ILE A 11 5.83 -6.21 -1.00
CA ILE A 11 5.51 -4.77 -0.88
C ILE A 11 5.24 -4.22 -2.28
N GLN A 12 4.24 -3.34 -2.36
CA GLN A 12 3.68 -2.78 -3.59
C GLN A 12 3.96 -1.26 -3.60
N GLN A 13 3.66 -0.57 -2.50
CA GLN A 13 4.05 0.83 -2.27
C GLN A 13 4.40 1.12 -0.79
N ILE A 14 5.15 2.19 -0.53
CA ILE A 14 5.42 2.74 0.81
C ILE A 14 5.11 4.24 0.80
N ALA A 15 4.00 4.63 1.41
CA ALA A 15 3.54 6.02 1.37
C ALA A 15 4.13 6.81 2.56
N VAL A 16 4.88 7.87 2.25
CA VAL A 16 5.59 8.70 3.24
C VAL A 16 5.18 10.17 3.12
N GLY A 17 4.71 10.74 4.22
CA GLY A 17 4.11 12.07 4.26
C GLY A 17 4.96 13.10 5.02
N ALA A 18 4.98 14.32 4.51
CA ALA A 18 5.56 15.50 5.17
C ALA A 18 4.73 16.75 4.87
N ALA A 19 4.89 17.81 5.68
CA ALA A 19 4.23 19.09 5.41
C ALA A 19 4.72 19.78 4.12
N ASP A 20 5.93 19.42 3.65
CA ASP A 20 6.51 19.79 2.36
C ASP A 20 7.28 18.56 1.82
N LYS A 21 6.91 18.08 0.62
CA LYS A 21 7.59 16.93 0.00
C LYS A 21 8.96 17.26 -0.58
N SER A 22 9.39 18.52 -0.64
CA SER A 22 10.74 18.90 -1.11
C SER A 22 11.85 18.24 -0.27
N ALA A 23 11.62 18.09 1.04
CA ALA A 23 12.52 17.38 1.95
C ALA A 23 12.56 15.87 1.68
N LEU A 24 11.40 15.28 1.35
CA LEU A 24 11.29 13.87 0.95
C LEU A 24 12.03 13.63 -0.39
N ARG A 25 11.77 14.46 -1.41
CA ARG A 25 12.43 14.39 -2.72
C ARG A 25 13.95 14.45 -2.59
N ARG A 26 14.48 15.34 -1.74
CA ARG A 26 15.93 15.45 -1.48
C ARG A 26 16.53 14.14 -0.96
N LEU A 27 15.82 13.41 -0.10
CA LEU A 27 16.27 12.11 0.38
C LEU A 27 16.09 11.05 -0.70
N TRP A 28 14.85 10.80 -1.12
CA TRP A 28 14.49 9.64 -1.94
C TRP A 28 15.00 9.74 -3.38
N VAL A 29 14.90 10.91 -4.01
CA VAL A 29 15.40 11.12 -5.39
C VAL A 29 16.87 11.54 -5.36
N ASP A 30 17.18 12.70 -4.77
CA ASP A 30 18.51 13.33 -4.96
C ASP A 30 19.64 12.61 -4.21
N THR A 31 19.34 11.87 -3.14
CA THR A 31 20.35 11.19 -2.29
C THR A 31 20.33 9.66 -2.42
N LEU A 32 19.14 9.04 -2.48
CA LEU A 32 18.98 7.59 -2.60
C LEU A 32 18.83 7.09 -4.05
N GLY A 33 18.56 7.98 -5.01
CA GLY A 33 18.52 7.65 -6.44
C GLY A 33 17.26 6.93 -6.93
N LEU A 34 16.13 7.01 -6.21
CA LEU A 34 14.86 6.46 -6.69
C LEU A 34 14.38 7.24 -7.92
N THR A 35 13.80 6.52 -8.88
CA THR A 35 13.43 7.09 -10.18
C THR A 35 12.03 7.73 -10.10
N PRO A 36 11.87 9.03 -10.43
CA PRO A 36 10.54 9.63 -10.52
C PRO A 36 9.70 8.95 -11.61
N HIS A 37 8.52 8.47 -11.24
CA HIS A 37 7.61 7.75 -12.14
C HIS A 37 6.36 8.57 -12.48
N GLY A 38 5.77 9.26 -11.49
CA GLY A 38 4.54 10.02 -11.68
C GLY A 38 4.28 11.06 -10.60
N ASN A 39 3.11 11.70 -10.70
CA ASN A 39 2.54 12.60 -9.69
C ASN A 39 1.03 12.36 -9.66
N PHE A 40 0.44 12.41 -8.46
CA PHE A 40 -1.00 12.36 -8.26
C PHE A 40 -1.44 13.49 -7.32
N LYS A 41 -2.66 13.99 -7.54
CA LYS A 41 -3.23 15.08 -6.74
C LYS A 41 -4.73 14.91 -6.58
N SER A 42 -5.21 15.00 -5.34
CA SER A 42 -6.64 14.90 -5.02
C SER A 42 -7.03 15.87 -3.90
N GLU A 43 -7.80 16.89 -4.28
CA GLU A 43 -8.48 17.81 -3.34
C GLU A 43 -9.40 17.07 -2.36
N LYS A 44 -9.96 15.92 -2.77
CA LYS A 44 -10.85 15.10 -1.94
C LYS A 44 -10.12 14.35 -0.83
N GLU A 45 -8.92 13.84 -1.12
CA GLU A 45 -8.08 13.15 -0.10
C GLU A 45 -7.06 14.09 0.55
N ASN A 46 -7.05 15.38 0.18
CA ASN A 46 -6.09 16.39 0.61
C ASN A 46 -4.62 15.96 0.41
N VAL A 47 -4.27 15.55 -0.82
CA VAL A 47 -2.95 15.00 -1.16
C VAL A 47 -2.40 15.55 -2.47
N ASP A 48 -1.10 15.85 -2.47
CA ASP A 48 -0.29 16.14 -3.66
C ASP A 48 1.02 15.34 -3.52
N GLU A 49 1.18 14.28 -4.30
CA GLU A 49 2.22 13.26 -4.09
C GLU A 49 3.05 13.02 -5.34
N ASP A 50 4.36 12.79 -5.15
CA ASP A 50 5.25 12.38 -6.22
C ASP A 50 5.57 10.90 -6.06
N ILE A 51 5.25 10.10 -7.08
CA ILE A 51 5.46 8.65 -7.06
C ILE A 51 6.88 8.40 -7.58
N VAL A 52 7.74 7.82 -6.75
CA VAL A 52 9.12 7.44 -7.11
C VAL A 52 9.32 5.94 -6.93
N THR A 53 10.15 5.31 -7.76
CA THR A 53 10.26 3.85 -7.85
C THR A 53 11.65 3.31 -7.52
N MET A 54 11.66 2.08 -6.99
CA MET A 54 12.84 1.22 -6.85
C MET A 54 12.52 -0.20 -7.37
N GLY A 55 13.54 -1.04 -7.54
CA GLY A 55 13.36 -2.40 -8.04
C GLY A 55 13.27 -2.46 -9.57
N ALA A 56 12.65 -3.52 -10.11
CA ALA A 56 12.51 -3.70 -11.57
C ALA A 56 11.37 -4.66 -11.95
N GLY A 57 10.63 -4.33 -13.01
CA GLY A 57 9.56 -5.17 -13.56
C GLY A 57 8.50 -5.50 -12.51
N ALA A 58 8.13 -6.78 -12.41
CA ALA A 58 7.22 -7.33 -11.40
C ALA A 58 7.69 -7.17 -9.93
N PHE A 59 8.92 -6.69 -9.70
CA PHE A 59 9.47 -6.36 -8.39
C PHE A 59 9.76 -4.86 -8.25
N THR A 60 9.08 -4.03 -9.04
CA THR A 60 9.06 -2.58 -8.82
C THR A 60 8.24 -2.28 -7.56
N VAL A 61 8.73 -1.37 -6.73
CA VAL A 61 8.06 -0.87 -5.53
C VAL A 61 7.98 0.65 -5.61
N GLU A 62 6.79 1.19 -5.40
CA GLU A 62 6.53 2.63 -5.36
C GLU A 62 6.80 3.21 -3.97
N VAL A 63 7.18 4.48 -3.91
CA VAL A 63 7.32 5.26 -2.68
C VAL A 63 6.64 6.60 -2.91
N ASP A 64 5.52 6.82 -2.23
CA ASP A 64 4.64 7.95 -2.50
C ASP A 64 5.02 9.12 -1.60
N LEU A 65 5.62 10.15 -2.20
CA LEU A 65 6.17 11.30 -1.47
C LEU A 65 5.06 12.34 -1.28
N MET A 66 4.22 12.13 -0.27
CA MET A 66 3.01 12.91 -0.03
C MET A 66 3.27 14.22 0.71
N GLN A 67 2.50 15.25 0.33
CA GLN A 67 2.19 16.39 1.19
C GLN A 67 0.69 16.72 1.15
N PRO A 68 0.13 17.38 2.17
CA PRO A 68 -1.21 17.95 2.07
C PRO A 68 -1.26 19.08 1.03
N ILE A 69 -2.43 19.26 0.42
CA ILE A 69 -2.72 20.45 -0.41
C ILE A 69 -3.02 21.64 0.50
N ASP A 70 -3.76 21.40 1.57
CA ASP A 70 -4.09 22.35 2.62
C ASP A 70 -3.73 21.71 3.98
N PRO A 71 -2.73 22.26 4.72
CA PRO A 71 -2.26 21.66 5.96
C PRO A 71 -3.30 21.74 7.10
N ASP A 72 -4.27 22.64 7.04
CA ASP A 72 -5.30 22.80 8.08
C ASP A 72 -6.52 21.89 7.86
N LYS A 73 -6.64 21.28 6.67
CA LYS A 73 -7.71 20.32 6.33
C LYS A 73 -7.40 18.88 6.75
N LYS A 74 -8.42 18.03 6.63
CA LYS A 74 -8.34 16.56 6.71
C LYS A 74 -8.79 15.95 5.37
N PRO A 75 -8.26 14.80 4.93
CA PRO A 75 -7.23 13.97 5.57
C PRO A 75 -5.87 14.67 5.79
N ARG A 76 -5.02 14.08 6.64
CA ARG A 76 -3.66 14.56 6.93
C ARG A 76 -2.66 13.48 6.52
N VAL A 77 -2.27 13.50 5.25
CA VAL A 77 -1.35 12.52 4.67
C VAL A 77 0.04 12.54 5.29
N ASP A 78 0.43 13.66 5.90
CA ASP A 78 1.68 13.90 6.62
C ASP A 78 1.69 13.44 8.08
N THR A 79 0.61 12.80 8.58
CA THR A 79 0.53 12.35 9.97
C THR A 79 -0.28 11.03 10.09
N PRO A 80 0.37 9.88 10.38
CA PRO A 80 1.80 9.69 10.65
C PRO A 80 2.72 9.87 9.42
N PRO A 81 4.02 10.19 9.61
CA PRO A 81 4.97 10.38 8.49
C PRO A 81 5.26 9.13 7.67
N LEU A 82 5.22 7.93 8.28
CA LEU A 82 5.00 6.68 7.54
C LEU A 82 3.49 6.46 7.53
N ASN A 83 2.84 6.81 6.43
CA ASN A 83 1.38 6.92 6.37
C ASN A 83 0.75 5.54 6.26
N HIS A 84 1.14 4.77 5.24
CA HIS A 84 0.69 3.40 5.00
C HIS A 84 1.73 2.58 4.23
N ILE A 85 1.52 1.26 4.22
CA ILE A 85 2.23 0.32 3.33
C ILE A 85 1.23 -0.40 2.45
N GLY A 86 1.55 -0.54 1.17
CA GLY A 86 0.81 -1.35 0.21
C GLY A 86 1.39 -2.76 0.10
N LEU A 87 0.52 -3.76 0.15
CA LEU A 87 0.87 -5.18 0.03
C LEU A 87 0.16 -5.81 -1.15
N TRP A 88 0.94 -6.43 -2.05
CA TRP A 88 0.44 -7.23 -3.15
C TRP A 88 -0.27 -8.49 -2.62
N VAL A 89 -1.53 -8.70 -3.01
CA VAL A 89 -2.29 -9.95 -2.76
C VAL A 89 -2.70 -10.60 -4.08
N ASP A 90 -2.69 -11.94 -4.15
CA ASP A 90 -3.00 -12.65 -5.39
C ASP A 90 -4.51 -12.74 -5.70
N ASP A 91 -5.36 -12.77 -4.68
CA ASP A 91 -6.82 -12.65 -4.75
C ASP A 91 -7.30 -11.73 -3.61
N ILE A 92 -7.79 -10.54 -3.96
CA ILE A 92 -8.24 -9.54 -2.97
C ILE A 92 -9.62 -9.87 -2.38
N ASP A 93 -10.49 -10.56 -3.12
CA ASP A 93 -11.85 -10.89 -2.64
C ASP A 93 -11.79 -12.05 -1.64
N ALA A 94 -11.02 -13.09 -1.95
CA ALA A 94 -10.70 -14.16 -1.02
C ALA A 94 -9.91 -13.66 0.20
N ALA A 95 -9.05 -12.64 0.03
CA ALA A 95 -8.38 -11.98 1.15
C ALA A 95 -9.36 -11.23 2.06
N VAL A 96 -10.19 -10.35 1.51
CA VAL A 96 -11.15 -9.55 2.30
C VAL A 96 -12.15 -10.42 3.02
N GLN A 97 -12.71 -11.45 2.35
CA GLN A 97 -13.63 -12.39 2.99
C GLN A 97 -12.94 -13.12 4.15
N TRP A 98 -11.83 -13.82 3.90
CA TRP A 98 -11.19 -14.66 4.91
C TRP A 98 -10.66 -13.85 6.10
N LEU A 99 -10.10 -12.67 5.85
CA LEU A 99 -9.64 -11.76 6.91
C LEU A 99 -10.82 -11.19 7.71
N GLY A 100 -11.94 -10.87 7.06
CA GLY A 100 -13.19 -10.50 7.72
C GLY A 100 -13.70 -11.61 8.65
N ASP A 101 -13.69 -12.86 8.18
CA ASP A 101 -14.05 -14.05 8.96
C ASP A 101 -13.08 -14.31 10.14
N GLN A 102 -11.84 -13.79 10.10
CA GLN A 102 -10.91 -13.81 11.25
C GLN A 102 -11.08 -12.61 12.20
N GLY A 103 -12.00 -11.67 11.93
CA GLY A 103 -12.21 -10.46 12.74
C GLY A 103 -11.23 -9.32 12.43
N VAL A 104 -10.72 -9.23 11.21
CA VAL A 104 -9.90 -8.08 10.75
C VAL A 104 -10.80 -6.88 10.44
N ARG A 105 -10.47 -5.73 11.01
CA ARG A 105 -11.18 -4.48 10.75
C ARG A 105 -10.65 -3.79 9.50
N PHE A 106 -11.47 -3.74 8.46
CA PHE A 106 -11.23 -2.89 7.29
C PHE A 106 -11.66 -1.43 7.51
N THR A 107 -11.16 -0.50 6.70
CA THR A 107 -11.70 0.86 6.60
C THR A 107 -13.05 0.86 5.87
N PRO A 108 -13.85 1.93 5.98
CA PRO A 108 -14.93 2.18 5.04
C PRO A 108 -14.44 2.21 3.58
N GLY A 109 -15.37 1.98 2.64
CA GLY A 109 -15.13 2.07 1.20
C GLY A 109 -14.95 0.73 0.46
N GLY A 110 -14.67 -0.36 1.17
CA GLY A 110 -14.54 -1.71 0.57
C GLY A 110 -13.44 -1.82 -0.49
N VAL A 111 -13.53 -2.86 -1.33
CA VAL A 111 -12.68 -3.04 -2.51
C VAL A 111 -13.12 -2.08 -3.61
N ARG A 112 -12.19 -1.28 -4.13
CA ARG A 112 -12.42 -0.21 -5.12
C ARG A 112 -11.18 0.01 -6.00
N ALA A 113 -11.23 0.89 -7.00
CA ALA A 113 -10.02 1.30 -7.71
C ALA A 113 -9.14 2.23 -6.84
N GLY A 114 -7.82 1.99 -6.83
CA GLY A 114 -6.80 2.87 -6.25
C GLY A 114 -6.19 3.84 -7.26
N ALA A 115 -5.23 4.66 -6.84
CA ALA A 115 -4.61 5.69 -7.69
C ALA A 115 -3.91 5.10 -8.93
N ALA A 116 -3.15 4.02 -8.77
CA ALA A 116 -2.52 3.25 -9.85
C ALA A 116 -3.50 2.37 -10.67
N GLY A 117 -4.82 2.50 -10.46
CA GLY A 117 -5.85 1.75 -11.21
C GLY A 117 -6.11 0.32 -10.75
N HIS A 118 -5.28 -0.24 -9.86
CA HIS A 118 -5.48 -1.56 -9.25
C HIS A 118 -6.70 -1.61 -8.31
N ARG A 119 -7.18 -2.82 -8.00
CA ARG A 119 -8.21 -3.02 -6.97
C ARG A 119 -7.58 -2.99 -5.58
N VAL A 120 -8.13 -2.17 -4.69
CA VAL A 120 -7.55 -1.87 -3.37
C VAL A 120 -8.58 -1.89 -2.24
N CYS A 121 -8.14 -2.25 -1.05
CA CYS A 121 -8.87 -2.04 0.21
C CYS A 121 -7.86 -1.81 1.35
N PHE A 122 -8.29 -1.30 2.51
CA PHE A 122 -7.38 -0.95 3.60
C PHE A 122 -7.80 -1.63 4.91
N ILE A 123 -6.82 -2.19 5.64
CA ILE A 123 -6.96 -2.63 7.03
C ILE A 123 -6.80 -1.39 7.93
N HIS A 124 -7.73 -1.22 8.85
CA HIS A 124 -7.78 -0.05 9.73
C HIS A 124 -6.64 -0.11 10.79
N PRO A 125 -5.98 1.01 11.15
CA PRO A 125 -4.84 1.00 12.08
C PRO A 125 -5.16 0.65 13.55
N LYS A 126 -6.42 0.39 13.89
CA LYS A 126 -6.91 0.13 15.25
C LYS A 126 -8.13 -0.77 15.20
N GLY A 127 -8.21 -1.83 16.00
CA GLY A 127 -9.37 -2.73 16.07
C GLY A 127 -10.64 -2.06 16.62
N ASN A 128 -11.69 -2.84 16.81
CA ASN A 128 -12.85 -2.53 17.65
C ASN A 128 -13.44 -3.83 18.23
N GLU A 129 -14.52 -3.73 19.01
CA GLU A 129 -15.14 -4.89 19.69
C GLU A 129 -15.65 -5.98 18.74
N ALA A 130 -16.10 -5.62 17.53
CA ALA A 130 -16.62 -6.56 16.53
C ALA A 130 -15.54 -7.11 15.58
N ALA A 131 -14.45 -6.37 15.41
CA ALA A 131 -13.32 -6.71 14.55
C ALA A 131 -12.02 -6.29 15.27
N PRO A 132 -11.48 -7.16 16.16
CA PRO A 132 -10.37 -6.79 17.03
C PRO A 132 -9.00 -6.77 16.32
N ILE A 133 -8.81 -7.52 15.23
CA ILE A 133 -7.52 -7.59 14.54
C ILE A 133 -7.35 -6.36 13.63
N SER A 134 -6.18 -5.72 13.68
CA SER A 134 -5.93 -4.46 12.99
C SER A 134 -4.47 -4.32 12.52
N GLY A 135 -4.14 -3.16 11.93
CA GLY A 135 -2.75 -2.82 11.58
C GLY A 135 -1.88 -2.35 12.75
N GLU A 136 -2.37 -2.41 14.00
CA GLU A 136 -1.63 -2.12 15.24
C GLU A 136 -0.85 -0.79 15.22
N GLY A 137 -1.50 0.26 14.73
CA GLY A 137 -0.95 1.61 14.55
C GLY A 137 -0.61 1.98 13.11
N VAL A 138 -0.44 0.99 12.22
CA VAL A 138 -0.11 1.18 10.79
C VAL A 138 -1.37 1.07 9.93
N LEU A 139 -1.53 1.94 8.93
CA LEU A 139 -2.52 1.76 7.86
C LEU A 139 -1.92 0.80 6.82
N ILE A 140 -2.64 -0.26 6.46
CA ILE A 140 -2.15 -1.28 5.52
C ILE A 140 -3.13 -1.36 4.37
N GLU A 141 -2.66 -1.14 3.14
CA GLU A 141 -3.42 -1.33 1.92
C GLU A 141 -3.16 -2.74 1.37
N LEU A 142 -4.22 -3.46 1.02
CA LEU A 142 -4.15 -4.68 0.21
C LEU A 142 -4.50 -4.30 -1.23
N VAL A 143 -3.62 -4.64 -2.16
CA VAL A 143 -3.72 -4.30 -3.58
C VAL A 143 -3.71 -5.58 -4.40
N GLU A 144 -4.68 -5.76 -5.30
CA GLU A 144 -4.72 -6.93 -6.18
C GLU A 144 -3.58 -6.89 -7.20
N ALA A 145 -2.70 -7.89 -7.11
CA ALA A 145 -1.53 -8.02 -7.95
C ALA A 145 -1.93 -8.40 -9.39
N PRO A 146 -1.33 -7.76 -10.41
CA PRO A 146 -1.53 -8.13 -11.81
C PRO A 146 -0.93 -9.51 -12.12
N ALA A 147 -1.24 -10.07 -13.29
CA ALA A 147 -0.87 -11.44 -13.64
C ALA A 147 0.65 -11.67 -13.65
N ASP A 148 1.41 -10.73 -14.21
CA ASP A 148 2.88 -10.76 -14.28
C ASP A 148 3.54 -10.70 -12.89
N VAL A 149 3.00 -9.89 -11.96
CA VAL A 149 3.44 -9.89 -10.55
C VAL A 149 3.15 -11.24 -9.89
N ARG A 150 1.95 -11.81 -10.08
CA ARG A 150 1.59 -13.14 -9.55
C ARG A 150 2.51 -14.24 -10.09
N GLU A 151 2.78 -14.23 -11.40
CA GLU A 151 3.65 -15.20 -12.08
C GLU A 151 5.12 -15.09 -11.66
N ALA A 152 5.65 -13.87 -11.51
CA ALA A 152 7.02 -13.64 -11.07
C ALA A 152 7.26 -14.11 -9.62
N PHE A 153 6.36 -13.78 -8.69
CA PHE A 153 6.45 -14.25 -7.31
C PHE A 153 6.27 -15.77 -7.21
N GLU A 154 5.37 -16.38 -7.98
CA GLU A 154 5.22 -17.85 -8.01
C GLU A 154 6.46 -18.55 -8.60
N THR A 155 7.13 -17.94 -9.58
CA THR A 155 8.39 -18.44 -10.17
C THR A 155 9.51 -18.48 -9.13
N ILE A 156 9.71 -17.39 -8.38
CA ILE A 156 10.70 -17.36 -7.27
C ILE A 156 10.30 -18.38 -6.20
N ARG A 157 9.01 -18.44 -5.81
CA ARG A 157 8.49 -19.38 -4.80
C ARG A 157 8.70 -20.85 -5.20
N LEU A 158 8.79 -21.17 -6.49
CA LEU A 158 9.11 -22.51 -6.99
C LEU A 158 10.61 -22.79 -6.96
N ALA A 159 11.45 -21.83 -7.38
CA ALA A 159 12.91 -21.94 -7.31
C ALA A 159 13.41 -22.12 -5.87
N SER A 160 12.92 -21.31 -4.93
CA SER A 160 13.29 -21.37 -3.50
C SER A 160 12.78 -22.61 -2.74
N LYS A 161 12.14 -23.57 -3.42
CA LYS A 161 11.80 -24.90 -2.87
C LYS A 161 12.67 -26.03 -3.44
N GLN A 162 13.64 -25.71 -4.29
CA GLN A 162 14.58 -26.65 -4.90
C GLN A 162 16.01 -26.50 -4.36
N ALA A 163 16.18 -25.65 -3.33
CA ALA A 163 17.40 -25.39 -2.58
C ALA A 163 17.16 -25.71 -1.09
#